data_AF-A0A815WM07-F1
#
_entry.id   AF-A0A815WM07-F1
#
_cell.length_a   1.000
_cell.length_b   1.000
_cell.length_c   1.000
_cell.angle_alpha   90.00
_cell.angle_beta   90.00
_cell.angle_gamma   90.00
#
_symmetry.space_group_name_H-M   'P 1'
#
loop_
_entity.id
_entity.type
_entity.pdbx_description
1 polymer ?
#
loop_
_entity_poly.entity_id
_entity_poly.type
_entity_poly.pdbx_seq_one_letter_code
_entity_poly.pdbx_strand_id
1 'polypeptide(L)'
;MAKFQQFIRRYEINTTFASKLRGLDGYEIVFICDDSGSMNKYLSDVSGPYKKAPTRWDEMKQTVSIVVDLASTLDPDGVDVYFLNREPMYNACYAYLFNKIFIVEMILGPTPIVKILRKILKDKRNQIRERKLLILLATDGEPTDDMGKPRIDELRQCLLRERIPTDRIPVTIIACTDDKNSMSYLNDWDKVIPNLDVVDDYRSEKEEILACQGKSFPFSYGDYVVKILMGG
;
A
#
# COMPACT_ATOMS: atom_id res chain seq x y z
N MET A 1 -8.70 18.39 -14.04
CA MET A 1 -7.37 19.02 -14.30
C MET A 1 -6.85 19.88 -13.16
N ALA A 2 -7.61 20.85 -12.63
CA ALA A 2 -7.13 21.74 -11.55
C ALA A 2 -6.82 20.99 -10.22
N LYS A 3 -7.67 20.05 -9.80
CA LYS A 3 -7.46 19.25 -8.58
C LYS A 3 -6.20 18.38 -8.65
N PHE A 4 -5.97 17.71 -9.78
CA PHE A 4 -4.77 16.90 -10.00
C PHE A 4 -3.48 17.74 -9.93
N GLN A 5 -3.45 18.91 -10.57
CA GLN A 5 -2.32 19.86 -10.46
C GLN A 5 -2.09 20.31 -9.01
N GLN A 6 -3.16 20.55 -8.25
CA GLN A 6 -3.06 20.92 -6.83
C GLN A 6 -2.51 19.76 -5.99
N PHE A 7 -2.93 18.52 -6.27
CA PHE A 7 -2.42 17.31 -5.62
C PHE A 7 -0.90 17.15 -5.85
N ILE A 8 -0.45 17.24 -7.11
CA ILE A 8 0.98 17.15 -7.46
C ILE A 8 1.82 18.18 -6.71
N ARG A 9 1.34 19.43 -6.63
CA ARG A 9 2.02 20.51 -5.89
C ARG A 9 2.00 20.28 -4.38
N ARG A 10 0.88 19.80 -3.82
CA ARG A 10 0.72 19.56 -2.38
C ARG A 10 1.69 18.50 -1.86
N TYR A 11 1.92 17.46 -2.63
CA TYR A 11 2.78 16.34 -2.24
C TYR A 11 4.17 16.38 -2.88
N GLU A 12 4.53 17.50 -3.50
CA GLU A 12 5.85 17.73 -4.10
C GLU A 12 6.26 16.61 -5.06
N ILE A 13 5.29 16.14 -5.86
CA ILE A 13 5.51 15.04 -6.81
C ILE A 13 6.25 15.57 -8.04
N ASN A 14 7.35 14.92 -8.41
CA ASN A 14 8.11 15.22 -9.62
C ASN A 14 7.21 15.11 -10.85
N THR A 15 7.34 16.04 -11.80
CA THR A 15 6.53 16.07 -13.03
C THR A 15 6.64 14.79 -13.85
N THR A 16 7.81 14.13 -13.82
CA THR A 16 8.05 12.84 -14.47
C THR A 16 7.17 11.75 -13.87
N PHE A 17 7.14 11.63 -12.53
CA PHE A 17 6.27 10.68 -11.82
C PHE A 17 4.78 11.05 -12.01
N ALA A 18 4.44 12.34 -11.94
CA ALA A 18 3.08 12.83 -12.15
C ALA A 18 2.48 12.43 -13.50
N SER A 19 3.30 12.41 -14.56
CA SER A 19 2.86 12.00 -15.90
C SER A 19 2.39 10.53 -15.96
N LYS A 20 2.98 9.66 -15.13
CA LYS A 20 2.68 8.23 -15.08
C LYS A 20 1.35 7.94 -14.39
N LEU A 21 0.95 8.76 -13.41
CA LEU A 21 -0.29 8.59 -12.65
C LEU A 21 -1.56 8.57 -13.50
N ARG A 22 -1.54 9.17 -14.70
CA ARG A 22 -2.67 9.06 -15.64
C ARG A 22 -2.90 7.65 -16.16
N GLY A 23 -1.90 6.77 -16.07
CA GLY A 23 -2.04 5.36 -16.41
C GLY A 23 -2.98 4.60 -15.46
N LEU A 24 -3.29 5.17 -14.30
CA LEU A 24 -4.24 4.63 -13.32
C LEU A 24 -5.68 5.09 -13.58
N ASP A 25 -5.91 5.92 -14.60
CA ASP A 25 -7.25 6.35 -14.96
C ASP A 25 -8.15 5.14 -15.26
N GLY A 26 -9.32 5.12 -14.65
CA GLY A 26 -10.27 4.01 -14.73
C GLY A 26 -9.89 2.74 -13.97
N TYR A 27 -8.84 2.71 -13.17
CA TYR A 27 -8.59 1.58 -12.25
C TYR A 27 -9.54 1.63 -11.05
N GLU A 28 -9.96 0.46 -10.59
CA GLU A 28 -10.48 0.26 -9.25
C GLU A 28 -9.29 0.12 -8.30
N ILE A 29 -9.20 0.95 -7.26
CA ILE A 29 -8.11 0.88 -6.27
C ILE A 29 -8.65 0.31 -4.96
N VAL A 30 -8.02 -0.78 -4.50
CA VAL A 30 -8.26 -1.38 -3.18
C VAL A 30 -6.99 -1.31 -2.35
N PHE A 31 -7.10 -0.84 -1.11
CA PHE A 31 -6.02 -0.82 -0.14
C PHE A 31 -6.31 -1.84 0.97
N ILE A 32 -5.38 -2.74 1.26
CA ILE A 32 -5.41 -3.66 2.40
C ILE A 32 -4.44 -3.13 3.46
N CYS A 33 -4.99 -2.78 4.62
CA CYS A 33 -4.26 -2.24 5.76
C CYS A 33 -4.06 -3.32 6.82
N ASP A 34 -2.81 -3.65 7.12
CA ASP A 34 -2.45 -4.41 8.31
C ASP A 34 -2.69 -3.58 9.57
N ASP A 35 -3.64 -4.01 10.38
CA ASP A 35 -4.00 -3.40 11.66
C ASP A 35 -3.72 -4.32 12.86
N SER A 36 -2.83 -5.30 12.67
CA SER A 36 -2.32 -6.19 13.71
C SER A 36 -1.34 -5.47 14.64
N GLY A 37 -1.10 -6.02 15.83
CA GLY A 37 -0.32 -5.37 16.88
C GLY A 37 1.15 -5.05 16.52
N SER A 38 1.77 -5.76 15.57
CA SER A 38 3.16 -5.55 15.14
C SER A 38 3.37 -4.16 14.52
N MET A 39 2.34 -3.62 13.86
CA MET A 39 2.34 -2.31 13.24
C MET A 39 2.51 -1.14 14.24
N ASN A 40 2.45 -1.40 15.56
CA ASN A 40 2.66 -0.39 16.59
C ASN A 40 4.15 -0.20 16.95
N LYS A 41 5.04 -0.98 16.34
CA LYS A 41 6.48 -0.83 16.55
C LYS A 41 6.94 0.52 16.00
N TYR A 42 7.76 1.21 16.78
CA TYR A 42 8.42 2.45 16.36
C TYR A 42 9.45 2.15 15.29
N LEU A 43 9.49 3.00 14.27
CA LEU A 43 10.56 2.96 13.28
C LEU A 43 11.84 3.51 13.92
N SER A 44 12.97 2.83 13.70
CA SER A 44 14.19 2.96 14.52
C SER A 44 14.90 4.33 14.52
N ASP A 45 14.50 5.32 13.71
CA ASP A 45 15.41 6.42 13.36
C ASP A 45 14.80 7.83 13.24
N VAL A 46 13.72 8.13 13.99
CA VAL A 46 13.08 9.48 13.94
C VAL A 46 13.30 10.31 15.21
N SER A 47 14.18 9.85 16.10
CA SER A 47 14.48 10.56 17.34
C SER A 47 15.40 11.77 17.13
N GLY A 48 14.81 12.92 16.79
CA GLY A 48 15.29 14.18 17.33
C GLY A 48 14.83 14.32 18.79
N PRO A 49 15.48 15.12 19.65
CA PRO A 49 15.18 15.21 21.09
C PRO A 49 13.74 15.62 21.44
N TYR A 50 12.96 16.08 20.45
CA TYR A 50 11.60 16.60 20.63
C TYR A 50 10.53 15.96 19.73
N LYS A 51 10.88 14.94 18.91
CA LYS A 51 9.93 14.32 17.98
C LYS A 51 9.75 12.84 18.31
N LYS A 52 8.52 12.47 18.66
CA LYS A 52 8.13 11.06 18.82
C LYS A 52 8.35 10.36 17.48
N ALA A 53 9.03 9.21 17.50
CA ALA A 53 9.18 8.43 16.29
C ALA A 53 7.81 7.95 15.80
N PRO A 54 7.52 7.99 14.50
CA PRO A 54 6.32 7.41 13.94
C PRO A 54 6.39 5.88 14.07
N THR A 55 5.24 5.28 14.29
CA THR A 55 5.05 3.83 14.20
C THR A 55 4.91 3.39 12.74
N ARG A 56 5.04 2.10 12.47
CA ARG A 56 4.74 1.50 11.15
C ARG A 56 3.32 1.83 10.69
N TRP A 57 2.38 1.81 11.64
CA TRP A 57 1.02 2.26 11.46
C TRP A 57 0.92 3.73 11.04
N ASP A 58 1.68 4.64 11.68
CA ASP A 58 1.66 6.07 11.32
C ASP A 58 2.10 6.33 9.87
N GLU A 59 3.11 5.61 9.40
CA GLU A 59 3.56 5.70 8.01
C GLU A 59 2.51 5.14 7.03
N MET A 60 1.91 3.99 7.35
CA MET A 60 0.82 3.44 6.54
C MET A 60 -0.37 4.41 6.46
N LYS A 61 -0.76 5.03 7.59
CA LYS A 61 -1.82 6.06 7.61
C LYS A 61 -1.52 7.22 6.67
N GLN A 62 -0.26 7.67 6.64
CA GLN A 62 0.18 8.73 5.74
C GLN A 62 0.08 8.28 4.28
N THR A 63 0.58 7.08 3.94
CA THR A 63 0.49 6.51 2.58
C THR A 63 -0.96 6.43 2.11
N VAL A 64 -1.83 5.80 2.90
CA VAL A 64 -3.25 5.63 2.57
C VAL A 64 -3.94 6.99 2.39
N SER A 65 -3.64 7.97 3.23
CA SER A 65 -4.21 9.32 3.12
C SER A 65 -3.86 9.99 1.79
N ILE A 66 -2.64 9.81 1.29
CA ILE A 66 -2.19 10.36 0.00
C ILE A 66 -2.85 9.61 -1.16
N VAL A 67 -2.94 8.27 -1.09
CA VAL A 67 -3.61 7.47 -2.12
C VAL A 67 -5.09 7.84 -2.23
N VAL A 68 -5.78 8.08 -1.11
CA VAL A 68 -7.18 8.50 -1.11
C VAL A 68 -7.36 9.92 -1.65
N ASP A 69 -6.45 10.86 -1.31
CA ASP A 69 -6.48 12.20 -1.91
C ASP A 69 -6.23 12.13 -3.43
N LEU A 70 -5.31 11.26 -3.88
CA LEU A 70 -5.10 11.01 -5.31
C LEU A 70 -6.35 10.44 -5.98
N ALA A 71 -6.95 9.41 -5.40
CA ALA A 71 -8.15 8.78 -5.94
C ALA A 71 -9.28 9.80 -6.07
N SER A 72 -9.44 10.72 -5.13
CA SER A 72 -10.41 11.83 -5.26
C SER A 72 -10.20 12.73 -6.49
N THR A 73 -9.04 12.63 -7.15
CA THR A 73 -8.71 13.33 -8.40
C THR A 73 -8.81 12.47 -9.67
N LEU A 74 -8.80 11.14 -9.55
CA LEU A 74 -8.74 10.18 -10.67
C LEU A 74 -9.95 9.23 -10.73
N ASP A 75 -10.40 8.74 -9.57
CA ASP A 75 -11.54 7.83 -9.42
C ASP A 75 -12.72 8.57 -8.77
N PRO A 76 -13.83 8.77 -9.49
CA PRO A 76 -15.03 9.40 -8.92
C PRO A 76 -15.67 8.57 -7.78
N ASP A 77 -15.43 7.25 -7.74
CA ASP A 77 -16.01 6.33 -6.77
C ASP A 77 -15.21 6.28 -5.45
N GLY A 78 -13.91 6.63 -5.49
CA GLY A 78 -13.01 6.63 -4.33
C GLY A 78 -12.15 5.37 -4.21
N VAL A 79 -11.67 5.08 -3.00
CA VAL A 79 -10.84 3.89 -2.71
C VAL A 79 -11.56 2.99 -1.71
N ASP A 80 -11.52 1.69 -1.96
CA ASP A 80 -11.94 0.71 -0.98
C ASP A 80 -10.79 0.32 -0.06
N VAL A 81 -11.03 0.35 1.23
CA VAL A 81 -10.01 0.14 2.27
C VAL A 81 -10.43 -1.05 3.11
N TYR A 82 -9.76 -2.18 2.91
CA TYR A 82 -9.91 -3.38 3.70
C TYR A 82 -8.91 -3.37 4.84
N PHE A 83 -9.31 -3.95 5.97
CA PHE A 83 -8.44 -4.17 7.11
C PHE A 83 -8.33 -5.66 7.38
N LEU A 84 -7.24 -6.07 8.03
CA LEU A 84 -7.06 -7.48 8.38
C LEU A 84 -7.99 -7.93 9.51
N ASN A 85 -8.26 -7.07 10.48
CA ASN A 85 -8.96 -7.42 11.73
C ASN A 85 -10.27 -6.64 11.96
N ARG A 86 -10.77 -5.89 10.98
CA ARG A 86 -12.06 -5.16 11.07
C ARG A 86 -12.78 -5.06 9.71
N GLU A 87 -14.00 -4.56 9.74
CA GLU A 87 -14.83 -4.37 8.54
C GLU A 87 -14.20 -3.36 7.56
N PRO A 88 -14.34 -3.60 6.24
CA PRO A 88 -13.83 -2.70 5.22
C PRO A 88 -14.62 -1.39 5.16
N MET A 89 -13.98 -0.36 4.62
CA MET A 89 -14.61 0.87 4.20
C MET A 89 -14.67 0.93 2.68
N TYR A 90 -15.85 1.24 2.15
CA TYR A 90 -16.06 1.37 0.72
C TYR A 90 -16.09 2.84 0.29
N ASN A 91 -15.64 3.13 -0.93
CA ASN A 91 -15.76 4.45 -1.57
C ASN A 91 -15.19 5.61 -0.71
N ALA A 92 -13.99 5.43 -0.17
CA ALA A 92 -13.33 6.48 0.59
C ALA A 92 -12.82 7.58 -0.35
N CYS A 93 -13.44 8.77 -0.29
CA CYS A 93 -13.15 9.88 -1.21
C CYS A 93 -12.47 11.09 -0.56
N TYR A 94 -12.25 11.09 0.76
CA TYR A 94 -11.70 12.26 1.47
C TYR A 94 -10.78 11.89 2.63
N ALA A 95 -9.58 12.48 2.63
CA ALA A 95 -8.61 12.36 3.73
C ALA A 95 -9.17 12.82 5.09
N TYR A 96 -10.16 13.73 5.11
CA TYR A 96 -10.80 14.18 6.35
C TYR A 96 -11.60 13.07 7.06
N LEU A 97 -12.19 12.13 6.30
CA LEU A 97 -12.85 10.95 6.89
C LEU A 97 -11.81 10.02 7.51
N PHE A 98 -10.60 9.99 6.99
CA PHE A 98 -9.52 9.11 7.43
C PHE A 98 -9.00 9.39 8.83
N ASN A 99 -9.03 10.66 9.27
CA ASN A 99 -8.77 10.98 10.67
C ASN A 99 -9.81 10.36 11.62
N LYS A 100 -11.01 10.01 11.14
CA LYS A 100 -12.02 9.25 11.92
C LYS A 100 -11.84 7.74 11.82
N ILE A 101 -11.38 7.23 10.69
CA ILE A 101 -11.10 5.80 10.44
C ILE A 101 -10.03 5.29 11.40
N PHE A 102 -9.01 6.10 11.63
CA PHE A 102 -7.90 5.79 12.51
C PHE A 102 -8.11 6.24 13.97
N ILE A 103 -9.33 6.69 14.34
CA ILE A 103 -9.69 6.89 15.77
C ILE A 103 -9.76 5.55 16.49
N VAL A 104 -10.18 4.50 15.79
CA VAL A 104 -10.21 3.15 16.35
C VAL A 104 -8.77 2.63 16.41
N GLU A 105 -8.29 2.50 17.65
CA GLU A 105 -6.98 1.93 17.96
C GLU A 105 -6.80 0.56 17.29
N MET A 106 -5.56 0.25 16.95
CA MET A 106 -5.18 -1.04 16.38
C MET A 106 -5.67 -2.22 17.24
N ILE A 107 -5.88 -3.36 16.61
CA ILE A 107 -6.41 -4.55 17.29
C ILE A 107 -5.26 -5.54 17.47
N LEU A 108 -5.14 -6.13 18.66
CA LEU A 108 -4.31 -7.32 18.86
C LEU A 108 -4.96 -8.47 18.10
N GLY A 109 -4.42 -8.81 16.94
CA GLY A 109 -4.99 -9.82 16.05
C GLY A 109 -3.95 -10.44 15.12
N PRO A 110 -4.31 -11.54 14.45
CA PRO A 110 -3.48 -12.19 13.44
C PRO A 110 -3.32 -11.32 12.18
N THR A 111 -2.65 -11.89 11.18
CA THR A 111 -2.33 -11.25 9.89
C THR A 111 -2.98 -12.04 8.74
N PRO A 112 -4.33 -12.18 8.68
CA PRO A 112 -5.06 -13.04 7.74
C PRO A 112 -5.11 -12.53 6.30
N ILE A 113 -3.97 -12.15 5.73
CA ILE A 113 -3.83 -11.55 4.39
C ILE A 113 -4.51 -12.43 3.31
N VAL A 114 -4.30 -13.75 3.34
CA VAL A 114 -4.87 -14.66 2.33
C VAL A 114 -6.40 -14.65 2.34
N LYS A 115 -6.99 -14.63 3.54
CA LYS A 115 -8.45 -14.59 3.74
C LYS A 115 -9.03 -13.30 3.17
N ILE A 116 -8.39 -12.17 3.45
CA ILE A 116 -8.81 -10.85 2.95
C ILE A 116 -8.63 -10.73 1.43
N LEU A 117 -7.49 -11.20 0.89
CA LEU A 117 -7.23 -11.17 -0.55
C LEU A 117 -8.30 -11.98 -1.32
N ARG A 118 -8.62 -13.19 -0.86
CA ARG A 118 -9.70 -14.02 -1.45
C ARG A 118 -11.07 -13.35 -1.36
N LYS A 119 -11.36 -12.68 -0.24
CA LYS A 119 -12.59 -11.91 -0.08
C LYS A 119 -12.67 -10.79 -1.13
N ILE A 120 -11.61 -10.01 -1.32
CA ILE A 120 -11.55 -8.94 -2.33
C ILE A 120 -11.74 -9.49 -3.75
N LEU A 121 -11.03 -10.55 -4.12
CA LEU A 121 -11.16 -11.19 -5.43
C LEU A 121 -12.59 -11.67 -5.72
N LYS A 122 -13.29 -12.14 -4.67
CA LYS A 122 -14.70 -12.52 -4.76
C LYS A 122 -15.62 -11.30 -4.87
N ASP A 123 -15.46 -10.32 -3.99
CA ASP A 123 -16.32 -9.14 -3.89
C ASP A 123 -16.21 -8.26 -5.14
N LYS A 124 -15.02 -8.17 -5.74
CA LYS A 124 -14.70 -7.34 -6.91
C LYS A 124 -14.81 -8.05 -8.25
N ARG A 125 -15.32 -9.29 -8.29
CA ARG A 125 -15.34 -10.14 -9.49
C ARG A 125 -16.02 -9.49 -10.69
N ASN A 126 -17.07 -8.70 -10.47
CA ASN A 126 -17.78 -8.00 -11.55
C ASN A 126 -16.99 -6.78 -12.03
N GLN A 127 -16.46 -5.99 -11.10
CA GLN A 127 -15.66 -4.80 -11.38
C GLN A 127 -14.39 -5.14 -12.18
N ILE A 128 -13.74 -6.26 -11.86
CA ILE A 128 -12.57 -6.77 -12.60
C ILE A 128 -12.88 -7.01 -14.09
N ARG A 129 -14.14 -7.31 -14.46
CA ARG A 129 -14.53 -7.46 -15.87
C ARG A 129 -14.63 -6.13 -16.61
N GLU A 130 -14.95 -5.06 -15.89
CA GLU A 130 -15.18 -3.73 -16.46
C GLU A 130 -13.89 -2.91 -16.47
N ARG A 131 -13.21 -2.84 -15.32
CA ARG A 131 -11.93 -2.13 -15.12
C ARG A 131 -10.84 -3.02 -14.53
N LYS A 132 -9.60 -2.52 -14.51
CA LYS A 132 -8.49 -3.18 -13.80
C LYS A 132 -8.63 -2.92 -12.30
N LEU A 133 -8.20 -3.86 -11.48
CA LEU A 133 -8.20 -3.79 -10.02
C LEU A 133 -6.76 -3.71 -9.51
N LEU A 134 -6.34 -2.55 -9.02
CA LEU A 134 -5.05 -2.40 -8.33
C LEU A 134 -5.26 -2.70 -6.84
N ILE A 135 -4.53 -3.69 -6.32
CA ILE A 135 -4.52 -4.03 -4.90
C ILE A 135 -3.21 -3.55 -4.28
N LEU A 136 -3.31 -2.69 -3.27
CA LEU A 136 -2.18 -2.23 -2.47
C LEU A 136 -2.24 -2.94 -1.12
N LEU A 137 -1.25 -3.75 -0.78
CA LEU A 137 -1.19 -4.49 0.48
C LEU A 137 -0.07 -3.94 1.36
N ALA A 138 -0.41 -3.23 2.43
CA ALA A 138 0.56 -2.75 3.41
C ALA A 138 0.61 -3.67 4.63
N THR A 139 1.79 -4.19 4.96
CA THR A 139 2.01 -5.10 6.10
C THR A 139 3.48 -5.05 6.55
N ASP A 140 3.75 -5.43 7.80
CA ASP A 140 5.09 -5.43 8.38
C ASP A 140 5.67 -6.83 8.63
N GLY A 141 5.00 -7.89 8.19
CA GLY A 141 5.45 -9.25 8.46
C GLY A 141 4.73 -10.34 7.67
N GLU A 142 4.77 -11.55 8.24
CA GLU A 142 4.29 -12.76 7.57
C GLU A 142 2.76 -12.89 7.66
N PRO A 143 2.10 -13.38 6.59
CA PRO A 143 0.69 -13.76 6.66
C PRO A 143 0.49 -14.91 7.66
N THR A 144 -0.56 -14.86 8.45
CA THR A 144 -0.95 -15.91 9.40
C THR A 144 -2.41 -16.32 9.23
N ASP A 145 -2.80 -17.49 9.75
CA ASP A 145 -4.21 -17.85 9.90
C ASP A 145 -4.83 -17.22 11.15
N ASP A 146 -6.12 -17.50 11.39
CA ASP A 146 -6.84 -17.01 12.58
C ASP A 146 -6.24 -17.54 13.92
N MET A 147 -5.33 -18.54 13.85
CA MET A 147 -4.59 -19.11 15.00
C MET A 147 -3.15 -18.59 15.10
N GLY A 148 -2.74 -17.66 14.24
CA GLY A 148 -1.38 -17.10 14.21
C GLY A 148 -0.33 -17.99 13.54
N LYS A 149 -0.71 -19.08 12.86
CA LYS A 149 0.25 -19.95 12.16
C LYS A 149 0.62 -19.36 10.80
N PRO A 150 1.92 -19.30 10.42
CA PRO A 150 2.38 -18.75 9.15
C PRO A 150 1.69 -19.37 7.91
N ARG A 151 1.47 -18.53 6.89
CA ARG A 151 0.77 -18.84 5.63
C ARG A 151 1.47 -18.28 4.39
N ILE A 152 2.79 -18.16 4.42
CA ILE A 152 3.60 -17.63 3.31
C ILE A 152 3.32 -18.39 2.00
N ASP A 153 3.37 -19.73 2.04
CA ASP A 153 3.11 -20.55 0.85
C ASP A 153 1.69 -20.37 0.31
N GLU A 154 0.72 -20.20 1.19
CA GLU A 154 -0.67 -20.01 0.82
C GLU A 154 -0.89 -18.63 0.15
N LEU A 155 -0.25 -17.59 0.69
CA LEU A 155 -0.22 -16.26 0.07
C LEU A 155 0.41 -16.33 -1.33
N ARG A 156 1.57 -16.99 -1.44
CA ARG A 156 2.25 -17.17 -2.73
C ARG A 156 1.34 -17.86 -3.76
N GLN A 157 0.64 -18.92 -3.35
CA GLN A 157 -0.30 -19.63 -4.23
C GLN A 157 -1.48 -18.75 -4.63
N CYS A 158 -2.04 -17.96 -3.70
CA CYS A 158 -3.12 -17.04 -4.00
C CYS A 158 -2.69 -15.99 -5.03
N LEU A 159 -1.52 -15.37 -4.84
CA LEU A 159 -0.96 -14.38 -5.77
C LEU A 159 -0.64 -14.96 -7.16
N LEU A 160 -0.23 -16.23 -7.23
CA LEU A 160 0.10 -16.90 -8.50
C LEU A 160 -1.11 -17.44 -9.25
N ARG A 161 -2.13 -17.95 -8.54
CA ARG A 161 -3.16 -18.81 -9.14
C ARG A 161 -4.58 -18.27 -9.02
N GLU A 162 -4.85 -17.38 -8.08
CA GLU A 162 -6.23 -16.94 -7.79
C GLU A 162 -6.55 -15.56 -8.37
N ARG A 163 -5.53 -14.77 -8.75
CA ARG A 163 -5.70 -13.49 -9.46
C ARG A 163 -6.04 -13.72 -10.93
N ILE A 164 -7.33 -13.89 -11.23
CA ILE A 164 -7.81 -14.21 -12.58
C ILE A 164 -8.76 -13.12 -13.10
N PRO A 165 -8.47 -12.49 -14.26
CA PRO A 165 -7.26 -12.63 -15.07
C PRO A 165 -6.09 -11.79 -14.50
N THR A 166 -4.88 -12.34 -14.50
CA THR A 166 -3.72 -11.79 -13.76
C THR A 166 -3.26 -10.42 -14.26
N ASP A 167 -3.41 -10.13 -15.54
CA ASP A 167 -3.08 -8.84 -16.18
C ASP A 167 -4.02 -7.69 -15.79
N ARG A 168 -5.18 -8.02 -15.21
CA ARG A 168 -6.15 -7.04 -14.73
C ARG A 168 -6.12 -6.83 -13.22
N ILE A 169 -5.30 -7.59 -12.48
CA ILE A 169 -5.24 -7.53 -11.02
C ILE A 169 -3.79 -7.34 -10.55
N PRO A 170 -3.13 -6.22 -10.89
CA PRO A 170 -1.81 -5.92 -10.32
C PRO A 170 -1.90 -5.80 -8.80
N VAL A 171 -0.85 -6.25 -8.12
CA VAL A 171 -0.70 -6.14 -6.67
C VAL A 171 0.61 -5.45 -6.35
N THR A 172 0.59 -4.46 -5.46
CA THR A 172 1.80 -3.90 -4.85
C THR A 172 1.80 -4.24 -3.36
N ILE A 173 2.84 -4.90 -2.88
CA ILE A 173 3.07 -5.11 -1.45
C ILE A 173 3.96 -3.98 -0.94
N ILE A 174 3.52 -3.30 0.11
CA ILE A 174 4.21 -2.18 0.75
C ILE A 174 4.74 -2.70 2.08
N ALA A 175 6.05 -2.84 2.19
CA ALA A 175 6.69 -3.26 3.43
C ALA A 175 6.66 -2.09 4.43
N CYS A 176 5.92 -2.26 5.52
CA CYS A 176 5.85 -1.30 6.61
C CYS A 176 6.85 -1.65 7.73
N THR A 177 8.08 -2.06 7.39
CA THR A 177 9.07 -2.52 8.37
C THR A 177 10.48 -2.09 7.97
N ASP A 178 11.24 -1.63 8.96
CA ASP A 178 12.68 -1.40 8.90
C ASP A 178 13.52 -2.68 9.11
N ASP A 179 12.86 -3.78 9.50
CA ASP A 179 13.47 -5.10 9.60
C ASP A 179 13.39 -5.85 8.27
N LYS A 180 14.51 -5.84 7.54
CA LYS A 180 14.68 -6.52 6.25
C LYS A 180 14.46 -8.04 6.33
N ASN A 181 14.59 -8.66 7.49
CA ASN A 181 14.40 -10.11 7.63
C ASN A 181 12.91 -10.49 7.62
N SER A 182 12.06 -9.67 8.25
CA SER A 182 10.62 -9.91 8.40
C SER A 182 9.88 -10.04 7.06
N MET A 183 10.45 -9.50 5.98
CA MET A 183 9.88 -9.50 4.63
C MET A 183 10.78 -10.20 3.59
N SER A 184 11.86 -10.85 4.03
CA SER A 184 12.85 -11.49 3.14
C SER A 184 12.24 -12.52 2.18
N TYR A 185 11.10 -13.12 2.52
CA TYR A 185 10.37 -14.06 1.67
C TYR A 185 9.80 -13.41 0.39
N LEU A 186 9.71 -12.08 0.33
CA LEU A 186 9.18 -11.33 -0.81
C LEU A 186 10.26 -10.95 -1.85
N ASN A 187 11.54 -11.01 -1.49
CA ASN A 187 12.67 -10.46 -2.29
C ASN A 187 12.79 -11.00 -3.73
N ASP A 188 12.17 -12.15 -4.01
CA ASP A 188 12.19 -12.78 -5.33
C ASP A 188 10.79 -12.94 -5.93
N TRP A 189 9.75 -12.47 -5.25
CA TRP A 189 8.38 -12.66 -5.71
C TRP A 189 8.02 -11.70 -6.84
N ASP A 190 8.49 -10.45 -6.78
CA ASP A 190 8.40 -9.44 -7.85
C ASP A 190 8.97 -9.97 -9.20
N LYS A 191 10.06 -10.75 -9.15
CA LYS A 191 10.72 -11.32 -10.34
C LYS A 191 9.96 -12.49 -10.97
N VAL A 192 9.16 -13.22 -10.20
CA VAL A 192 8.57 -14.51 -10.63
C VAL A 192 7.04 -14.53 -10.65
N ILE A 193 6.38 -13.64 -9.90
CA ILE A 193 4.93 -13.53 -9.85
C ILE A 193 4.51 -12.38 -10.78
N PRO A 194 3.78 -12.65 -11.88
CA PRO A 194 3.43 -11.61 -12.86
C PRO A 194 2.58 -10.49 -12.25
N ASN A 195 2.86 -9.23 -12.60
CA ASN A 195 2.14 -8.06 -12.10
C ASN A 195 2.07 -8.01 -10.56
N LEU A 196 3.15 -8.42 -9.90
CA LEU A 196 3.37 -8.20 -8.48
C LEU A 196 4.58 -7.28 -8.35
N ASP A 197 4.44 -6.26 -7.51
CA ASP A 197 5.55 -5.42 -7.09
C ASP A 197 5.69 -5.46 -5.57
N VAL A 198 6.90 -5.22 -5.08
CA VAL A 198 7.23 -5.13 -3.66
C VAL A 198 8.04 -3.87 -3.45
N VAL A 199 7.52 -2.97 -2.62
CA VAL A 199 8.14 -1.69 -2.32
C VAL A 199 8.50 -1.66 -0.85
N ASP A 200 9.76 -1.33 -0.55
CA ASP A 200 10.26 -1.16 0.81
C ASP A 200 9.67 0.09 1.49
N ASP A 201 9.92 0.27 2.78
CA ASP A 201 9.54 1.49 3.49
C ASP A 201 10.18 2.75 2.85
N TYR A 202 9.60 3.93 3.08
CA TYR A 202 10.04 5.15 2.42
C TYR A 202 11.53 5.46 2.62
N ARG A 203 12.11 5.11 3.79
CA ARG A 203 13.51 5.44 4.06
C ARG A 203 14.43 4.54 3.29
N SER A 204 14.21 3.23 3.37
CA SER A 204 14.97 2.24 2.60
C SER A 204 14.90 2.56 1.11
N GLU A 205 13.70 2.82 0.59
CA GLU A 205 13.48 3.20 -0.80
C GLU A 205 14.23 4.50 -1.17
N LYS A 206 14.15 5.52 -0.32
CA LYS A 206 14.85 6.78 -0.55
C LYS A 206 16.37 6.59 -0.57
N GLU A 207 16.92 5.79 0.33
CA GLU A 207 18.35 5.49 0.37
C GLU A 207 18.81 4.81 -0.93
N GLU A 208 18.05 3.85 -1.44
CA GLU A 208 18.32 3.17 -2.70
C GLU A 208 18.24 4.12 -3.90
N ILE A 209 17.20 4.95 -3.98
CA ILE A 209 17.06 5.96 -5.02
C ILE A 209 18.23 6.95 -4.99
N LEU A 210 18.65 7.43 -3.82
CA LEU A 210 19.77 8.35 -3.69
C LEU A 210 21.12 7.68 -4.00
N ALA A 211 21.27 6.38 -3.74
CA ALA A 211 22.44 5.61 -4.12
C ALA A 211 22.56 5.48 -5.65
N CYS A 212 21.44 5.32 -6.36
CA CYS A 212 21.41 5.19 -7.81
C CYS A 212 21.42 6.54 -8.57
N GLN A 213 20.64 7.52 -8.13
CA GLN A 213 20.41 8.80 -8.82
C GLN A 213 21.33 9.93 -8.31
N GLY A 214 22.00 9.71 -7.17
CA GLY A 214 22.87 10.68 -6.52
C GLY A 214 22.19 11.43 -5.37
N LYS A 215 23.00 11.88 -4.40
CA LYS A 215 22.57 12.47 -3.12
C LYS A 215 21.70 13.73 -3.24
N SER A 216 21.75 14.42 -4.37
CA SER A 216 20.97 15.63 -4.63
C SER A 216 19.66 15.36 -5.38
N PHE A 217 19.34 14.11 -5.70
CA PHE A 217 18.12 13.77 -6.40
C PHE A 217 16.89 14.09 -5.53
N PRO A 218 15.93 14.90 -6.00
CA PRO A 218 14.74 15.20 -5.24
C PRO A 218 13.80 13.99 -5.27
N PHE A 219 13.65 13.34 -4.11
CA PHE A 219 12.69 12.26 -3.89
C PHE A 219 11.84 12.60 -2.67
N SER A 220 10.60 12.99 -2.92
CA SER A 220 9.62 13.33 -1.91
C SER A 220 8.85 12.09 -1.45
N TYR A 221 8.11 12.22 -0.35
CA TYR A 221 7.17 11.17 0.05
C TYR A 221 6.03 11.01 -0.96
N GLY A 222 5.66 12.08 -1.67
CA GLY A 222 4.71 11.99 -2.77
C GLY A 222 5.25 11.12 -3.90
N ASP A 223 6.52 11.27 -4.27
CA ASP A 223 7.18 10.43 -5.29
C ASP A 223 7.17 8.95 -4.91
N TYR A 224 7.43 8.65 -3.63
CA TYR A 224 7.30 7.31 -3.07
C TYR A 224 5.90 6.72 -3.23
N VAL A 225 4.85 7.49 -2.90
CA VAL A 225 3.46 7.04 -3.11
C VAL A 225 3.15 6.81 -4.60
N VAL A 226 3.69 7.63 -5.50
CA VAL A 226 3.56 7.37 -6.94
C VAL A 226 4.25 6.07 -7.33
N LYS A 227 5.44 5.76 -6.78
CA LYS A 227 6.11 4.49 -7.03
C LYS A 227 5.23 3.31 -6.61
N ILE A 228 4.68 3.33 -5.39
CA ILE A 228 3.74 2.31 -4.88
C ILE A 228 2.59 2.04 -5.87
N LEU A 229 2.01 3.12 -6.40
CA LEU A 229 0.84 3.03 -7.26
C LEU A 229 1.15 2.54 -8.67
N MET A 230 2.31 2.90 -9.21
CA MET A 230 2.70 2.55 -10.57
C MET A 230 3.29 1.14 -10.67
N GLY A 231 3.84 0.62 -9.57
CA GLY A 231 4.71 -0.54 -9.59
C GLY A 231 6.09 -0.21 -10.18
N GLY A 232 7.10 -1.00 -9.81
CA GLY A 232 8.45 -1.04 -10.38
C GLY A 232 8.52 -1.56 -11.81
#